data_AF-A0A964U6E4-F1
#
_entry.id   AF-A0A964U6E4-F1
#
_cell.length_a   1.000
_cell.length_b   1.000
_cell.length_c   1.000
_cell.angle_alpha   90.00
_cell.angle_beta   90.00
_cell.angle_gamma   90.00
#
_symmetry.space_group_name_H-M   'P 1'
#
loop_
_entity.id
_entity.type
_entity.pdbx_description
1 polymer ?
#
loop_
_entity_poly.entity_id
_entity_poly.type
_entity_poly.pdbx_seq_one_letter_code
_entity_poly.pdbx_strand_id
1 'polypeptide(L)'
;MRDIIDESDDGASAALSYTHEFFEAAVAMIDERFGDGFAQSNPALIGALVEPSATNLTAFMTAASNIPNDLASLLDQMGPEMFEEAPPAAKPARKKK
;
A
#
# COMPACT_ATOMS: atom_id res chain seq x y z
N MET A 1 -12.75 22.53 39.20
CA MET A 1 -13.21 21.70 38.08
C MET A 1 -12.05 21.58 37.12
N ARG A 2 -11.52 20.36 36.91
CA ARG A 2 -10.53 20.12 35.86
C ARG A 2 -11.33 19.82 34.60
N ASP A 3 -11.19 20.68 33.60
CA ASP A 3 -11.67 20.42 32.25
C ASP A 3 -10.88 19.21 31.73
N ILE A 4 -11.54 18.06 31.67
CA ILE A 4 -11.06 16.89 30.94
C ILE A 4 -11.35 17.23 29.48
N ILE A 5 -10.30 17.54 28.73
CA ILE A 5 -10.39 17.79 27.30
C ILE A 5 -10.91 16.51 26.65
N ASP A 6 -12.04 16.63 25.97
CA ASP A 6 -12.65 15.59 25.15
C ASP A 6 -11.83 15.42 23.86
N GLU A 7 -10.61 14.89 23.97
CA GLU A 7 -9.75 14.53 22.83
C GLU A 7 -10.19 13.22 22.15
N SER A 8 -11.33 12.65 22.56
CA SER A 8 -11.76 11.32 22.13
C SER A 8 -12.66 11.31 20.89
N ASP A 9 -13.33 12.43 20.58
CA ASP A 9 -14.32 12.49 19.49
C ASP A 9 -13.71 12.80 18.10
N ASP A 10 -12.57 13.51 18.07
CA ASP A 10 -11.90 13.90 16.81
C ASP A 10 -11.12 12.74 16.16
N GLY A 11 -10.48 11.88 16.97
CA GLY A 11 -9.67 10.77 16.45
C GLY A 11 -10.51 9.70 15.78
N ALA A 12 -11.67 9.38 16.34
CA ALA A 12 -12.60 8.40 15.78
C ALA A 12 -13.22 8.90 14.46
N SER A 13 -13.61 10.19 14.42
CA SER A 13 -14.14 10.82 13.21
C SER A 13 -13.10 10.87 12.08
N ALA A 14 -11.85 11.25 12.39
CA ALA A 14 -10.77 11.24 11.40
C ALA A 14 -10.49 9.84 10.87
N ALA A 15 -10.43 8.83 11.74
CA ALA A 15 -10.22 7.44 11.33
C ALA A 15 -11.34 6.93 10.41
N LEU A 16 -12.59 7.30 10.69
CA LEU A 16 -13.73 6.98 9.84
C LEU A 16 -13.62 7.66 8.47
N SER A 17 -13.25 8.95 8.43
CA SER A 17 -13.06 9.68 7.18
C SER A 17 -11.98 9.05 6.29
N TYR A 18 -10.81 8.73 6.84
CA TYR A 18 -9.74 8.07 6.07
C TYR A 18 -10.17 6.68 5.57
N THR A 19 -10.94 5.95 6.39
CA THR A 19 -11.47 4.65 6.00
C THR A 19 -12.46 4.80 4.84
N HIS A 20 -13.30 5.84 4.85
CA HIS A 20 -14.25 6.11 3.78
C HIS A 20 -13.56 6.44 2.45
N GLU A 21 -12.56 7.32 2.48
CA GLU A 21 -11.73 7.65 1.30
C GLU A 21 -11.08 6.41 0.70
N PHE A 22 -10.63 5.47 1.54
CA PHE A 22 -10.05 4.21 1.08
C PHE A 22 -11.07 3.32 0.36
N PHE A 23 -12.32 3.27 0.84
CA PHE A 23 -13.40 2.54 0.17
C PHE A 23 -13.82 3.22 -1.14
N GLU A 24 -13.90 4.54 -1.19
CA GLU A 24 -14.18 5.28 -2.42
C GLU A 24 -13.11 5.03 -3.49
N ALA A 25 -11.83 5.04 -3.09
CA ALA A 25 -10.72 4.71 -3.98
C ALA A 25 -10.82 3.26 -4.49
N ALA A 26 -11.16 2.30 -3.62
CA ALA A 26 -11.36 0.91 -4.02
C ALA A 26 -12.49 0.75 -5.05
N VAL A 27 -13.61 1.47 -4.87
CA VAL A 27 -14.72 1.51 -5.82
C VAL A 27 -14.25 2.07 -7.17
N ALA A 28 -13.57 3.22 -7.15
CA ALA A 28 -13.06 3.86 -8.36
C ALA A 28 -12.09 2.96 -9.14
N MET A 29 -11.18 2.27 -8.46
CA MET A 29 -10.23 1.35 -9.10
C MET A 29 -10.90 0.14 -9.76
N ILE A 30 -11.99 -0.35 -9.16
CA ILE A 30 -12.76 -1.46 -9.71
C ILE A 30 -13.56 -0.98 -10.93
N ASP A 31 -14.24 0.16 -10.82
CA ASP A 31 -15.03 0.73 -11.92
C ASP A 31 -14.15 1.17 -13.10
N GLU A 32 -12.97 1.74 -12.86
CA GLU A 32 -12.00 2.07 -13.93
C GLU A 32 -11.59 0.84 -14.73
N ARG A 33 -11.47 -0.31 -14.06
CA ARG A 33 -10.97 -1.55 -14.67
C ARG A 33 -12.04 -2.38 -15.36
N PHE A 34 -13.27 -2.37 -14.85
CA PHE A 34 -14.34 -3.26 -15.29
C PHE A 34 -15.56 -2.52 -15.86
N GLY A 35 -15.59 -1.19 -15.75
CA GLY A 35 -16.66 -0.30 -16.22
C GLY A 35 -17.47 0.29 -15.07
N ASP A 36 -18.07 1.45 -15.33
CA ASP A 36 -18.86 2.20 -14.34
C ASP A 36 -19.98 1.34 -13.71
N GLY A 37 -20.08 1.38 -12.38
CA GLY A 37 -21.10 0.65 -11.62
C GLY A 37 -20.84 -0.85 -11.44
N PHE A 38 -19.69 -1.35 -11.91
CA PHE A 38 -19.31 -2.75 -11.72
C PHE A 38 -19.04 -3.07 -10.24
N ALA A 39 -18.42 -2.15 -9.50
CA ALA A 39 -18.16 -2.26 -8.08
C ALA A 39 -19.45 -2.36 -7.26
N GLN A 40 -20.48 -1.56 -7.61
CA GLN A 40 -21.79 -1.61 -6.95
C GLN A 40 -22.50 -2.96 -7.17
N SER A 41 -22.32 -3.55 -8.35
CA SER A 41 -22.86 -4.86 -8.70
C SER A 41 -22.08 -6.01 -8.05
N ASN A 42 -20.85 -5.76 -7.59
CA ASN A 42 -19.94 -6.77 -7.05
C ASN A 42 -19.25 -6.29 -5.76
N PRO A 43 -20.01 -6.04 -4.67
CA PRO A 43 -19.46 -5.48 -3.42
C PRO A 43 -18.40 -6.38 -2.76
N ALA A 44 -18.44 -7.69 -3.03
CA ALA A 44 -17.43 -8.63 -2.55
C ALA A 44 -16.00 -8.30 -3.06
N LEU A 45 -15.88 -7.67 -4.23
CA LEU A 45 -14.58 -7.29 -4.80
C LEU A 45 -13.95 -6.11 -4.04
N ILE A 46 -14.75 -5.22 -3.49
CA ILE A 46 -14.28 -4.12 -2.65
C ILE A 46 -13.60 -4.70 -1.41
N GLY A 47 -14.27 -5.62 -0.71
CA GLY A 47 -13.70 -6.32 0.45
C GLY A 47 -12.42 -7.10 0.11
N ALA A 48 -12.44 -7.86 -0.99
CA ALA A 48 -11.30 -8.63 -1.45
C ALA A 48 -10.10 -7.76 -1.87
N LEU A 49 -10.32 -6.49 -2.25
CA LEU A 49 -9.25 -5.54 -2.54
C LEU A 49 -8.74 -4.86 -1.26
N VAL A 50 -9.65 -4.45 -0.37
CA VAL A 50 -9.34 -3.67 0.84
C VAL A 50 -8.59 -4.51 1.88
N GLU A 51 -9.02 -5.74 2.16
CA GLU A 51 -8.42 -6.61 3.18
C GLU A 51 -6.90 -6.89 2.97
N PRO A 52 -6.44 -7.34 1.78
CA PRO A 52 -5.01 -7.53 1.55
C PRO A 52 -4.27 -6.20 1.50
N SER A 53 -4.90 -5.12 1.04
CA SER A 53 -4.26 -3.80 0.97
C SER A 53 -4.00 -3.22 2.36
N ALA A 54 -4.95 -3.35 3.29
CA ALA A 54 -4.78 -2.97 4.69
C ALA A 54 -3.69 -3.80 5.39
N THR A 55 -3.65 -5.11 5.11
CA THR A 55 -2.61 -6.00 5.63
C THR A 55 -1.23 -5.61 5.11
N ASN A 56 -1.10 -5.36 3.81
CA ASN A 56 0.15 -4.93 3.19
C ASN A 56 0.61 -3.55 3.69
N LEU A 57 -0.32 -2.60 3.87
CA LEU A 57 0.00 -1.28 4.43
C LEU A 57 0.51 -1.42 5.87
N THR A 58 -0.14 -2.25 6.69
CA THR A 58 0.29 -2.51 8.07
C THR A 58 1.69 -3.14 8.10
N ALA A 59 1.94 -4.13 7.23
CA ALA A 59 3.25 -4.77 7.10
C ALA A 59 4.32 -3.77 6.63
N PHE A 60 3.99 -2.90 5.67
CA PHE A 60 4.88 -1.85 5.20
C PHE A 60 5.18 -0.83 6.29
N MET A 61 4.17 -0.31 7.00
CA MET A 61 4.38 0.65 8.09
C MET A 61 5.19 0.05 9.22
N THR A 62 4.94 -1.22 9.55
CA THR A 62 5.74 -1.98 10.54
C THR A 62 7.18 -2.16 10.08
N ALA A 63 7.41 -2.48 8.81
CA ALA A 63 8.74 -2.57 8.24
C ALA A 63 9.44 -1.21 8.26
N ALA A 64 8.75 -0.14 7.85
CA ALA A 64 9.25 1.22 7.81
C ALA A 64 9.58 1.78 9.20
N SER A 65 8.79 1.46 10.24
CA SER A 65 9.09 1.86 11.61
C SER A 65 10.26 1.11 12.23
N ASN A 66 10.59 -0.07 11.69
CA ASN A 66 11.72 -0.89 12.11
C ASN A 66 13.01 -0.58 11.32
N ILE A 67 12.93 0.31 10.33
CA ILE A 67 14.12 0.86 9.69
C ILE A 67 14.84 1.72 10.75
N PRO A 68 16.08 1.38 11.15
CA PRO A 68 16.82 2.21 12.08
C PRO A 68 16.97 3.62 11.48
N ASN A 69 16.89 4.65 12.32
CA ASN A 69 17.13 6.07 11.94
C ASN A 69 18.50 6.31 11.26
N ASP A 70 19.35 5.29 11.23
CA ASP A 70 20.66 5.25 10.57
C ASP A 70 20.59 4.67 9.14
N LEU A 71 19.40 4.55 8.53
CA LEU A 71 19.24 4.08 7.15
C LEU A 71 20.03 4.95 6.16
N ALA A 72 20.11 6.26 6.40
CA ALA A 72 20.93 7.16 5.61
C ALA A 72 22.41 6.77 5.66
N SER A 73 22.95 6.45 6.84
CA SER A 73 24.33 6.02 7.04
C SER A 73 24.59 4.61 6.48
N LEU A 74 23.59 3.72 6.51
CA LEU A 74 23.67 2.38 5.92
C LEU A 74 23.59 2.43 4.38
N LEU A 75 22.79 3.33 3.81
CA LEU A 75 22.73 3.57 2.36
C LEU A 75 23.99 4.25 1.83
N ASP A 76 24.62 5.14 2.59
CA ASP A 76 25.92 5.74 2.25
C ASP A 76 27.06 4.71 2.27
N GLN A 77 26.96 3.68 3.12
CA GLN A 77 27.93 2.56 3.18
C GLN A 77 27.66 1.48 2.13
N MET A 78 26.42 1.32 1.68
CA MET A 78 26.04 0.42 0.58
C MET A 78 26.15 1.17 -0.76
N GLY A 79 27.39 1.29 -1.25
CA GLY A 79 27.69 1.95 -2.53
C GLY A 79 26.88 1.42 -3.73
N PRO A 80 26.94 2.11 -4.88
CA PRO A 80 26.04 1.92 -6.04
C PRO A 80 26.10 0.55 -6.72
N GLU A 81 26.98 -0.35 -6.30
CA GLU A 81 27.23 -1.64 -6.95
C GLU A 81 26.12 -2.68 -6.75
N MET A 82 25.17 -2.46 -5.82
CA MET A 82 24.01 -3.34 -5.63
C MET A 82 22.87 -3.10 -6.64
N PHE A 83 22.91 -1.99 -7.40
CA PHE A 83 21.83 -1.61 -8.32
C PHE A 83 22.14 -1.83 -9.81
N GLU A 84 23.35 -2.26 -10.18
CA GLU A 84 23.75 -2.40 -11.59
C GLU A 84 23.63 -3.82 -12.17
N GLU A 85 23.38 -4.87 -11.39
CA GLU A 85 23.25 -6.22 -11.97
C GLU A 85 21.78 -6.63 -12.17
N ALA A 86 21.16 -6.05 -13.21
CA ALA A 86 20.03 -6.73 -13.83
C ALA A 86 20.55 -8.09 -14.35
N PRO A 87 19.94 -9.23 -13.96
CA PRO A 87 20.38 -10.53 -14.46
C PRO A 87 20.38 -10.49 -15.99
N PRO A 88 21.45 -10.96 -16.67
CA PRO A 88 21.54 -10.86 -18.11
C PRO A 88 20.33 -11.56 -18.73
N ALA A 89 19.52 -10.81 -19.49
CA ALA A 89 18.36 -11.34 -20.17
C ALA A 89 18.75 -12.60 -20.94
N ALA A 90 18.22 -13.75 -20.52
CA ALA A 90 18.46 -15.01 -21.18
C ALA A 90 17.99 -14.89 -22.64
N LYS A 91 18.92 -14.85 -23.59
CA LYS A 91 18.60 -14.84 -25.02
C LYS A 91 17.73 -16.08 -25.32
N PRO A 92 16.58 -15.93 -25.99
CA PRO A 92 15.74 -17.06 -26.32
C PRO A 92 16.52 -18.03 -27.23
N ALA A 93 16.66 -19.28 -26.78
CA ALA A 93 17.27 -20.34 -27.56
C ALA A 93 16.48 -20.55 -28.84
N ARG A 94 17.03 -20.11 -29.97
CA ARG A 94 16.49 -20.32 -31.30
C ARG A 94 16.51 -21.82 -31.58
N LYS A 95 15.34 -22.49 -31.51
CA LYS A 95 15.19 -23.88 -31.95
C LYS A 95 15.61 -23.96 -33.41
N LYS A 96 16.73 -24.65 -33.70
CA LYS A 96 17.04 -25.08 -35.07
C LYS A 96 16.08 -26.22 -35.39
N LYS A 97 15.36 -26.06 -36.52
CA LYS A 97 14.67 -27.14 -37.21
C LYS A 97 15.67 -28.16 -37.73
#